data_AF-A0AAD5N1W4-F1
#
_entry.id   AF-A0AAD5N1W4-F1
#
_cell.length_a   1.000
_cell.length_b   1.000
_cell.length_c   1.000
_cell.angle_alpha   90.00
_cell.angle_beta   90.00
_cell.angle_gamma   90.00
#
_symmetry.space_group_name_H-M   'P 1'
#
loop_
_entity.id
_entity.type
_entity.pdbx_description
1 polymer ?
#
loop_
_entity_poly.entity_id
_entity_poly.type
_entity_poly.pdbx_seq_one_letter_code
_entity_poly.pdbx_strand_id
1 'polypeptide(L)' 'MLTGEVPWKEFEPMAAMFQIAYEEPRINLPSTVEPVIVDLCRVLMNKNFDERPMANEVLLNHPAFKT' A
#
# COMPACT_ATOMS: atom_id res chain seq x y z
N MET A 1 -1.90 -4.49 -9.48
CA MET A 1 -1.04 -5.59 -9.97
C MET A 1 -1.27 -6.88 -9.20
N LEU A 2 -1.24 -6.86 -7.86
CA LEU A 2 -1.42 -8.07 -7.03
C LEU A 2 -2.86 -8.60 -6.97
N THR A 3 -3.84 -7.69 -6.94
CA THR A 3 -5.27 -8.03 -6.70
C THR A 3 -6.16 -7.80 -7.92
N GLY A 4 -5.68 -7.11 -8.96
CA GLY A 4 -6.50 -6.65 -10.08
C GLY A 4 -7.50 -5.53 -9.74
N GLU A 5 -7.56 -5.10 -8.48
CA GLU A 5 -8.50 -4.10 -7.98
C GLU A 5 -7.79 -3.01 -7.17
N VAL A 6 -8.36 -1.81 -7.20
CA VAL A 6 -7.90 -0.70 -6.36
C VAL A 6 -8.67 -0.70 -5.03
N PRO A 7 -8.07 -0.20 -3.94
CA PRO A 7 -8.81 0.04 -2.70
C PRO A 7 -10.02 0.96 -2.95
N TRP A 8 -11.13 0.71 -2.25
CA TRP A 8 -12.38 1.50 -2.33
C TRP A 8 -13.03 1.57 -3.72
N LYS A 9 -12.79 0.58 -4.58
CA LYS A 9 -13.35 0.48 -5.93
C LYS A 9 -14.89 0.51 -5.95
N GLU A 10 -15.53 0.08 -4.87
CA GLU A 10 -16.98 0.07 -4.70
C GLU A 10 -17.60 1.46 -4.48
N PHE A 11 -16.78 2.48 -4.19
CA PHE A 11 -17.24 3.83 -3.89
C PHE A 11 -17.16 4.75 -5.11
N GLU A 12 -18.16 5.61 -5.25
CA GLU A 12 -18.10 6.76 -6.16
C GLU A 12 -16.92 7.68 -5.80
N PRO A 13 -16.31 8.40 -6.75
CA PRO A 13 -15.05 9.12 -6.54
C PRO A 13 -15.02 10.04 -5.31
N MET A 14 -16.11 10.76 -5.03
CA MET A 14 -16.19 11.65 -3.87
C MET A 14 -16.17 10.87 -2.54
N ALA A 15 -16.89 9.74 -2.49
CA ALA A 15 -16.89 8.87 -1.32
C ALA A 15 -15.52 8.18 -1.15
N ALA A 16 -14.88 7.75 -2.25
CA ALA A 16 -13.53 7.18 -2.21
C ALA A 16 -12.49 8.19 -1.69
N MET A 17 -12.54 9.46 -2.14
CA MET A 17 -11.67 10.52 -1.62
C MET A 17 -11.86 10.75 -0.11
N PHE A 18 -13.11 10.75 0.35
CA PHE A 18 -13.41 10.83 1.77
C PHE A 18 -12.80 9.65 2.54
N GLN A 19 -12.96 8.42 2.04
CA GLN A 19 -12.38 7.25 2.69
C GLN A 19 -10.84 7.30 2.72
N ILE A 20 -10.19 7.70 1.63
CA ILE A 20 -8.72 7.88 1.59
C ILE A 20 -8.26 8.90 2.65
N ALA A 21 -9.04 9.96 2.87
CA ALA A 21 -8.70 11.00 3.84
C ALA A 21 -8.81 10.53 5.29
N TYR A 22 -9.68 9.57 5.62
CA TYR A 22 -10.00 9.22 7.02
C TYR A 22 -9.65 7.78 7.40
N GLU A 23 -9.77 6.81 6.51
CA GLU A 23 -9.48 5.40 6.78
C GLU A 23 -8.06 5.00 6.34
N GLU A 24 -7.55 3.93 6.94
CA GLU A 24 -6.38 3.22 6.43
C GLU A 24 -6.77 2.38 5.21
N PRO A 25 -5.90 2.26 4.19
CA PRO A 25 -6.19 1.47 3.00
C PRO A 25 -6.41 0.01 3.32
N ARG A 26 -7.59 -0.50 2.95
CA ARG A 26 -7.96 -1.91 3.09
C ARG A 26 -7.40 -2.70 1.91
N ILE A 27 -6.14 -3.11 2.03
CA ILE A 27 -5.49 -3.94 1.01
C ILE A 27 -5.82 -5.41 1.30
N ASN A 28 -6.84 -5.94 0.63
CA ASN A 28 -7.17 -7.36 0.69
C ASN A 28 -6.21 -8.15 -0.22
N LEU A 29 -5.02 -8.48 0.30
CA LEU A 29 -4.04 -9.29 -0.42
C LEU A 29 -4.37 -10.79 -0.33
N PRO A 30 -4.29 -11.54 -1.43
CA PRO A 30 -4.49 -12.98 -1.40
C PRO A 30 -3.34 -13.66 -0.63
N SER A 31 -3.62 -14.83 -0.03
CA SER A 31 -2.65 -15.60 0.77
C SER A 31 -1.45 -16.12 -0.03
N THR A 32 -1.48 -16.00 -1.36
CA THR A 32 -0.40 -16.36 -2.27
C THR A 32 0.71 -15.29 -2.33
N VAL A 33 0.46 -14.09 -1.81
CA VAL A 33 1.44 -13.00 -1.82
C VAL A 33 2.50 -13.26 -0.74
N GLU A 34 3.77 -13.12 -1.13
CA GLU A 34 4.89 -13.27 -0.21
C GLU A 34 4.83 -12.22 0.92
N PRO A 35 5.14 -12.60 2.17
CA PRO A 35 5.08 -11.68 3.31
C PRO A 35 5.89 -10.39 3.13
N VAL A 36 7.03 -10.47 2.43
CA VAL A 36 7.89 -9.33 2.12
C VAL A 36 7.18 -8.30 1.23
N ILE A 37 6.34 -8.75 0.30
CA ILE A 37 5.57 -7.85 -0.58
C ILE A 37 4.38 -7.25 0.17
N VAL A 38 3.76 -8.01 1.09
CA VAL A 38 2.72 -7.49 1.99
C VAL A 38 3.29 -6.35 2.84
N ASP A 39 4.48 -6.53 3.40
CA ASP A 39 5.18 -5.52 4.18
C ASP A 39 5.48 -4.27 3.34
N LEU A 40 5.98 -4.46 2.10
CA LEU A 40 6.22 -3.37 1.16
C LEU A 40 4.96 -2.52 0.93
N CYS A 41 3.82 -3.17 0.67
CA CYS A 41 2.55 -2.48 0.47
C CYS A 41 2.13 -1.66 1.70
N ARG A 42 2.31 -2.21 2.91
CA ARG A 42 1.99 -1.51 4.16
C ARG A 42 2.87 -0.27 4.35
N VAL A 43 4.18 -0.40 4.14
CA VAL A 43 5.13 0.71 4.29
C VAL A 43 4.82 1.85 3.31
N LEU A 44 4.57 1.52 2.03
CA LEU A 44 4.32 2.52 1.00
C LEU A 44 2.96 3.21 1.15
N MET A 45 1.98 2.52 1.72
CA MET A 45 0.64 3.05 1.94
C MET A 45 0.47 3.71 3.32
N ASN A 46 1.55 3.92 4.07
CA ASN A 46 1.49 4.64 5.35
C ASN A 46 0.94 6.05 5.15
N LYS A 47 -0.10 6.41 5.89
CA LYS A 47 -0.78 7.70 5.81
C LYS A 47 0.07 8.85 6.36
N ASN A 48 0.92 8.57 7.36
CA ASN A 48 1.84 9.55 7.88
C ASN A 48 2.95 9.81 6.84
N PHE A 49 3.00 11.04 6.32
CA PHE A 49 3.96 11.44 5.32
C PHE A 49 5.41 11.31 5.83
N ASP A 50 5.66 11.67 7.09
CA ASP A 50 7.01 11.66 7.67
C ASP A 50 7.53 10.24 7.92
N GLU A 51 6.63 9.26 8.05
CA GLU A 51 6.98 7.85 8.20
C GLU A 51 7.05 7.11 6.88
N ARG A 52 6.56 7.71 5.79
CA ARG A 52 6.59 7.09 4.47
C ARG A 52 8.00 7.26 3.87
N PRO A 53 8.71 6.16 3.59
CA PRO A 53 10.06 6.25 3.10
C PRO A 53 10.12 6.86 1.69
N MET A 54 11.25 7.50 1.41
CA MET A 54 11.56 8.01 0.08
C MET A 54 11.91 6.86 -0.87
N ALA A 55 11.78 7.11 -2.18
CA ALA A 55 11.99 6.07 -3.20
C ALA A 55 13.38 5.41 -3.11
N ASN A 56 14.43 6.20 -2.85
CA ASN A 56 15.80 5.69 -2.67
C ASN A 56 15.94 4.81 -1.43
N GLU A 57 15.29 5.16 -0.31
CA GLU A 57 15.33 4.38 0.93
C GLU A 57 14.66 3.02 0.74
N VAL A 58 13.54 2.98 0.03
CA VAL A 58 12.84 1.72 -0.28
C VAL A 58 13.74 0.81 -1.12
N LEU A 59 14.33 1.34 -2.20
CA LEU A 59 15.16 0.55 -3.11
C LEU A 59 16.44 0.03 -2.46
N LEU A 60 17.03 0.80 -1.53
CA LEU A 60 18.28 0.43 -0.87
C LEU A 60 18.07 -0.45 0.36
N ASN A 61 16.96 -0.26 1.09
CA ASN A 61 16.78 -0.86 2.41
C ASN A 61 15.76 -1.99 2.45
N HIS A 62 14.71 -1.94 1.62
CA HIS A 62 13.58 -2.87 1.72
C HIS A 62 13.94 -4.26 1.16
N PRO A 63 13.66 -5.36 1.88
CA PRO A 63 14.01 -6.72 1.45
C PRO A 63 13.41 -7.13 0.09
N ALA A 64 12.25 -6.58 -0.27
CA ALA A 64 11.61 -6.81 -1.58
C ALA A 64 12.51 -6.48 -2.79
N PHE A 65 13.53 -5.64 -2.61
CA PHE A 65 14.46 -5.23 -3.67
C PHE A 65 15.91 -5.69 -3.42
N LYS A 66 16.15 -6.45 -2.34
CA LYS A 66 17.46 -7.04 -2.05
C LYS A 66 17.48 -8.47 -2.57
N THR A 67 18.31 -8.70 -3.58
CA THR A 67 18.58 -10.02 -4.17
C THR A 67 19.38 -10.92 -3.23
#